data_AF-A0A519Y7A5-F1
#
_entry.id   AF-A0A519Y7A5-F1
#
_cell.length_a   1.000
_cell.length_b   1.000
_cell.length_c   1.000
_cell.angle_alpha   90.00
_cell.angle_beta   90.00
_cell.angle_gamma   90.00
#
_symmetry.space_group_name_H-M   'P 1'
#
loop_
_entity.id
_entity.type
_entity.pdbx_description
1 polymer ?
#
loop_
_entity_poly.entity_id
_entity_poly.type
_entity_poly.pdbx_seq_one_letter_code
_entity_poly.pdbx_strand_id
1 'polypeptide(L)'
;YKVVLVMELLNSKINHPDYQCDRTVWGVALAKRLGSEHFKLLYDIYHMQIDEGDVIRTITDNHQYIAHYHTAGVPGRHELDDSQELNYPAIMRAIKATGFQGFVAQEFVPRQADKLASLRQAVQLCDV
;
A
#
# COMPACT_ATOMS: atom_id res chain seq x y z
N TYR A 1 -11.73 15.71 18.55
CA TYR A 1 -10.49 15.87 17.77
C TYR A 1 -10.74 15.42 16.33
N LYS A 2 -10.06 16.01 15.34
CA LYS A 2 -10.20 15.65 13.91
C LYS A 2 -9.14 14.59 13.53
N VAL A 3 -9.26 13.40 14.11
CA VAL A 3 -8.35 12.26 13.84
C VAL A 3 -9.06 11.24 12.96
N VAL A 4 -8.33 10.63 12.03
CA VAL A 4 -8.80 9.51 11.22
C VAL A 4 -8.06 8.26 11.67
N LEU A 5 -8.79 7.23 12.08
CA LEU A 5 -8.22 5.91 12.33
C LEU A 5 -7.99 5.23 10.98
N VAL A 6 -6.78 4.71 10.77
CA VAL A 6 -6.41 4.04 9.54
C VAL A 6 -6.07 2.58 9.86
N MET A 7 -6.85 1.65 9.33
CA MET A 7 -6.65 0.21 9.52
C MET A 7 -5.84 -0.35 8.36
N GLU A 8 -4.74 -1.02 8.67
CA GLU A 8 -3.84 -1.60 7.68
C GLU A 8 -4.29 -2.97 7.22
N LEU A 9 -4.22 -3.19 5.91
CA LEU A 9 -4.40 -4.48 5.28
C LEU A 9 -3.05 -5.23 5.27
N LEU A 10 -2.99 -6.41 5.88
CA LEU A 10 -1.76 -7.21 5.97
C LEU A 10 -1.95 -8.56 5.27
N ASN A 11 -0.91 -9.09 4.60
CA ASN A 11 -1.04 -10.41 3.99
C ASN A 11 -1.06 -11.52 5.06
N SER A 12 -1.99 -12.46 4.90
CA SER A 12 -2.07 -13.65 5.76
C SER A 12 -1.34 -14.86 5.18
N LYS A 13 -1.04 -14.83 3.87
CA LYS A 13 -0.34 -15.92 3.17
C LYS A 13 1.11 -16.11 3.61
N ILE A 14 1.84 -15.05 3.94
CA ILE A 14 3.29 -15.11 4.20
C ILE A 14 3.67 -14.56 5.57
N ASN A 15 3.16 -13.37 5.94
CA ASN A 15 3.68 -12.63 7.08
C ASN A 15 2.81 -12.70 8.33
N HIS A 16 1.48 -12.74 8.19
CA HIS A 16 0.57 -12.67 9.33
C HIS A 16 -0.53 -13.74 9.25
N PRO A 17 -0.18 -15.03 9.47
CA PRO A 17 -1.17 -16.10 9.50
C PRO A 17 -2.36 -15.75 10.40
N ASP A 18 -3.57 -16.06 9.93
CA ASP A 18 -4.85 -15.82 10.60
C ASP A 18 -5.22 -14.33 10.85
N TYR A 19 -4.55 -13.39 10.18
CA TYR A 19 -4.94 -11.98 10.24
C TYR A 19 -6.29 -11.75 9.54
N GLN A 20 -7.23 -11.10 10.24
CA GLN A 20 -8.61 -10.93 9.76
C GLN A 20 -8.76 -9.87 8.66
N CYS A 21 -7.98 -8.79 8.72
CA CYS A 21 -8.03 -7.69 7.78
C CYS A 21 -6.99 -7.89 6.68
N ASP A 22 -7.06 -9.04 6.00
CA ASP A 22 -6.08 -9.48 5.00
C ASP A 22 -6.56 -9.31 3.56
N ARG A 23 -7.82 -8.89 3.37
CA ARG A 23 -8.41 -8.64 2.05
C ARG A 23 -9.02 -7.25 1.94
N THR A 24 -8.76 -6.58 0.83
CA THR A 24 -9.33 -5.26 0.52
C THR A 24 -10.85 -5.29 0.56
N VAL A 25 -11.48 -6.34 0.04
CA VAL A 25 -12.94 -6.50 0.04
C VAL A 25 -13.50 -6.49 1.46
N TRP A 26 -12.81 -7.12 2.41
CA TRP A 26 -13.22 -7.14 3.81
C TRP A 26 -13.08 -5.75 4.46
N GLY A 27 -11.90 -5.12 4.30
CA GLY A 27 -11.65 -3.79 4.86
C GLY A 27 -12.61 -2.73 4.33
N VAL A 28 -12.89 -2.76 3.02
CA VAL A 28 -13.84 -1.85 2.36
C VAL A 28 -15.27 -2.10 2.86
N ALA A 29 -15.67 -3.35 3.06
CA ALA A 29 -16.97 -3.67 3.64
C ALA A 29 -17.12 -3.11 5.06
N LEU A 30 -16.07 -3.18 5.88
CA LEU A 30 -16.05 -2.56 7.21
C LEU A 30 -16.17 -1.03 7.12
N ALA A 31 -15.38 -0.37 6.27
CA ALA A 31 -15.44 1.07 6.09
C ALA A 31 -16.84 1.54 5.64
N LYS A 32 -17.48 0.81 4.71
CA LYS A 32 -18.86 1.05 4.29
C LYS A 32 -19.85 0.89 5.44
N ARG A 33 -19.71 -0.15 6.25
CA ARG A 33 -20.61 -0.44 7.38
C ARG A 33 -20.49 0.59 8.49
N LEU A 34 -19.28 1.10 8.73
CA LEU A 34 -19.06 2.18 9.70
C LEU A 34 -19.61 3.52 9.20
N GLY A 35 -19.54 3.79 7.89
CA GLY A 35 -20.09 5.01 7.28
C GLY A 35 -19.49 6.30 7.85
N SER A 36 -18.27 6.24 8.40
CA SER A 36 -17.63 7.33 9.14
C SER A 36 -16.45 7.90 8.36
N GLU A 37 -16.34 9.23 8.30
CA GLU A 37 -15.16 9.91 7.75
C GLU A 37 -13.91 9.75 8.64
N HIS A 38 -14.09 9.28 9.88
CA HIS A 38 -13.02 9.05 10.85
C HIS A 38 -12.43 7.64 10.81
N PHE A 39 -12.82 6.81 9.84
CA PHE A 39 -12.24 5.49 9.60
C PHE A 39 -11.90 5.30 8.13
N LYS A 40 -10.66 4.92 7.85
CA LYS A 40 -10.14 4.64 6.50
C LYS A 40 -9.18 3.44 6.55
N LEU A 41 -8.71 3.03 5.38
CA LEU A 41 -7.76 1.94 5.21
C LEU A 41 -6.37 2.48 4.85
N LEU A 42 -5.35 1.75 5.31
CA LEU A 42 -3.98 1.85 4.81
C LEU A 42 -3.83 0.68 3.85
N TYR A 43 -3.61 1.00 2.59
CA TYR A 43 -3.39 0.01 1.54
C TYR A 43 -1.89 -0.18 1.35
N ASP A 44 -1.33 -1.18 2.04
CA ASP A 44 0.04 -1.61 1.79
C ASP A 44 0.07 -2.44 0.50
N ILE A 45 0.78 -1.91 -0.49
CA ILE A 45 0.85 -2.51 -1.83
C ILE A 45 1.60 -3.85 -1.81
N TYR A 46 2.60 -4.00 -0.95
CA TYR A 46 3.35 -5.25 -0.81
C TYR A 46 2.44 -6.37 -0.26
N HIS A 47 1.66 -6.06 0.77
CA HIS A 47 0.71 -7.02 1.35
C HIS A 47 -0.37 -7.41 0.33
N MET A 48 -0.96 -6.44 -0.35
CA MET A 48 -2.05 -6.71 -1.28
C MET A 48 -1.59 -7.36 -2.58
N GLN A 49 -0.35 -7.13 -3.04
CA GLN A 49 0.21 -7.89 -4.15
C GLN A 49 0.36 -9.39 -3.81
N ILE A 50 0.81 -9.73 -2.60
CA ILE A 50 1.02 -11.12 -2.18
C ILE A 50 -0.29 -11.91 -2.11
N ASP A 51 -1.33 -11.26 -1.59
CA ASP A 51 -2.62 -11.89 -1.34
C ASP A 51 -3.57 -11.79 -2.53
N GLU A 52 -3.67 -10.62 -3.16
CA GLU A 52 -4.74 -10.32 -4.13
C GLU A 52 -4.21 -10.10 -5.56
N GLY A 53 -3.03 -9.49 -5.70
CA GLY A 53 -2.57 -8.96 -6.98
C GLY A 53 -3.49 -7.84 -7.48
N ASP A 54 -3.52 -7.62 -8.80
CA ASP A 54 -4.47 -6.70 -9.46
C ASP A 54 -4.55 -5.30 -8.79
N VAL A 55 -3.39 -4.81 -8.35
CA VAL A 55 -3.23 -3.68 -7.44
C VAL A 55 -3.86 -2.39 -7.99
N ILE A 56 -3.57 -2.05 -9.25
CA ILE A 56 -4.04 -0.79 -9.85
C ILE A 56 -5.56 -0.71 -9.87
N ARG A 57 -6.24 -1.76 -10.37
CA ARG A 57 -7.70 -1.79 -10.43
C ARG A 57 -8.30 -1.72 -9.03
N THR A 58 -7.78 -2.51 -8.10
CA THR A 58 -8.24 -2.52 -6.70
C THR A 58 -8.12 -1.15 -6.04
N ILE A 59 -6.99 -0.45 -6.23
CA ILE A 59 -6.80 0.90 -5.71
C ILE A 59 -7.79 1.88 -6.33
N THR A 60 -7.92 1.89 -7.66
CA THR A 60 -8.80 2.84 -8.36
C THR A 60 -10.26 2.69 -7.95
N ASP A 61 -10.75 1.45 -7.82
CA ASP A 61 -12.16 1.18 -7.47
C ASP A 61 -12.50 1.52 -6.00
N ASN A 62 -11.50 1.52 -5.12
CA ASN A 62 -11.70 1.64 -3.66
C ASN A 62 -11.07 2.88 -3.03
N HIS A 63 -10.51 3.79 -3.83
CA HIS A 63 -9.74 4.93 -3.36
C HIS A 63 -10.43 5.77 -2.28
N GLN A 64 -11.74 6.00 -2.38
CA GLN A 64 -12.53 6.75 -1.40
C GLN A 64 -12.45 6.19 0.04
N TYR A 65 -12.05 4.94 0.22
CA TYR A 65 -11.88 4.29 1.53
C TYR A 65 -10.42 4.23 2.00
N ILE A 66 -9.46 4.58 1.14
CA ILE A 66 -8.02 4.49 1.43
C ILE A 66 -7.49 5.89 1.76
N ALA A 67 -6.82 6.03 2.89
CA ALA A 67 -6.23 7.29 3.33
C ALA A 67 -4.69 7.31 3.26
N HIS A 68 -4.06 6.14 3.13
CA HIS A 68 -2.62 6.02 3.13
C HIS A 68 -2.16 4.79 2.35
N TYR A 69 -0.95 4.84 1.81
CA TYR A 69 -0.34 3.76 1.05
C TYR A 69 1.07 3.48 1.57
N HIS A 70 1.42 2.21 1.66
CA HIS A 70 2.79 1.75 1.91
C HIS A 70 3.37 1.03 0.70
N THR A 71 4.69 1.06 0.56
CA THR A 71 5.42 0.47 -0.57
C THR A 71 6.59 -0.39 -0.10
N ALA A 72 6.77 -1.55 -0.72
CA ALA A 72 7.95 -2.41 -0.61
C ALA A 72 8.02 -3.40 -1.78
N GLY A 73 9.23 -3.83 -2.18
CA GLY A 73 9.39 -4.81 -3.24
C GLY A 73 8.85 -6.20 -2.89
N VAL A 74 8.12 -6.84 -3.80
CA VAL A 74 7.66 -8.24 -3.67
C VAL A 74 8.59 -9.17 -4.47
N PRO A 75 9.09 -10.29 -3.90
CA PRO A 75 8.60 -10.96 -2.68
C PRO A 75 9.35 -10.63 -1.39
N GLY A 76 10.45 -9.87 -1.43
CA GLY A 76 11.38 -9.76 -0.30
C GLY A 76 11.08 -8.71 0.77
N ARG A 77 10.13 -7.80 0.53
CA ARG A 77 9.91 -6.56 1.31
C ARG A 77 11.17 -5.67 1.35
N HIS A 78 11.86 -5.58 0.21
CA HIS A 78 13.11 -4.83 0.05
C HIS A 78 12.95 -3.69 -0.96
N GLU A 79 13.99 -3.41 -1.74
CA GLU A 79 14.03 -2.35 -2.75
C GLU A 79 12.86 -2.44 -3.75
N LEU A 80 12.47 -1.30 -4.31
CA LEU A 80 11.40 -1.17 -5.31
C LEU A 80 11.94 -1.26 -6.75
N ASP A 81 13.17 -1.75 -6.93
CA ASP A 81 13.89 -1.79 -8.20
C ASP A 81 13.46 -2.96 -9.10
N ASP A 82 14.30 -3.36 -10.06
CA ASP A 82 14.03 -4.47 -10.98
C ASP A 82 14.28 -5.85 -10.36
N SER A 83 14.67 -5.93 -9.08
CA SER A 83 14.80 -7.20 -8.35
C SER A 83 13.47 -7.73 -7.77
N GLN A 84 12.36 -7.03 -8.03
CA GLN A 84 11.02 -7.33 -7.53
C GLN A 84 9.97 -7.19 -8.66
N GLU A 85 8.74 -7.64 -8.44
CA GLU A 85 7.75 -7.85 -9.52
C GLU A 85 6.79 -6.67 -9.85
N LEU A 86 6.76 -5.61 -9.03
CA LEU A 86 5.82 -4.49 -9.14
C LEU A 86 6.36 -3.31 -9.96
N ASN A 87 5.53 -2.71 -10.83
CA ASN A 87 5.85 -1.45 -11.50
C ASN A 87 5.34 -0.24 -10.68
N TYR A 88 6.16 0.26 -9.77
CA TYR A 88 5.79 1.38 -8.90
C TYR A 88 5.43 2.69 -9.63
N PRO A 89 6.16 3.14 -10.68
CA PRO A 89 5.75 4.31 -11.44
C PRO A 89 4.33 4.21 -12.01
N ALA A 90 3.92 3.03 -12.50
CA ALA A 90 2.56 2.81 -12.99
C ALA A 90 1.51 2.87 -11.87
N ILE A 91 1.81 2.23 -10.73
CA ILE A 91 0.93 2.23 -9.55
C ILE A 91 0.76 3.65 -8.99
N MET A 92 1.84 4.42 -8.88
CA MET A 92 1.77 5.80 -8.39
C MET A 92 1.01 6.73 -9.33
N ARG A 93 1.14 6.57 -10.65
CA ARG A 93 0.29 7.31 -11.60
C ARG A 93 -1.18 6.98 -11.43
N ALA A 94 -1.52 5.72 -11.16
CA ALA A 94 -2.90 5.32 -10.87
C ALA A 94 -3.41 5.96 -9.57
N ILE A 95 -2.62 5.94 -8.49
CA ILE A 95 -2.95 6.62 -7.22
C ILE A 95 -3.14 8.12 -7.44
N LYS A 96 -2.24 8.78 -8.19
CA LYS A 96 -2.36 10.21 -8.50
C LYS A 96 -3.63 10.51 -9.30
N ALA A 97 -3.99 9.64 -10.24
CA ALA A 97 -5.18 9.80 -11.08
C ALA A 97 -6.51 9.67 -10.29
N THR A 98 -6.51 9.04 -9.11
CA THR A 98 -7.70 9.04 -8.24
C THR A 98 -7.94 10.38 -7.54
N GLY A 99 -6.98 11.30 -7.62
CA GLY A 99 -7.02 12.58 -6.91
C GLY A 99 -6.44 12.52 -5.50
N PHE A 100 -5.75 11.44 -5.11
CA PHE A 100 -5.16 11.31 -3.78
C PHE A 100 -4.24 12.48 -3.43
N GLN A 101 -4.44 13.06 -2.24
CA GLN A 101 -3.64 14.18 -1.72
C GLN A 101 -2.88 13.81 -0.42
N GLY A 102 -2.93 12.53 -0.03
CA GLY A 102 -2.25 12.06 1.18
C GLY A 102 -0.79 11.68 0.91
N PHE A 103 -0.22 10.92 1.83
CA PHE A 103 1.16 10.46 1.75
C PHE A 103 1.23 9.01 1.26
N VAL A 104 2.34 8.69 0.59
CA VAL A 104 2.79 7.33 0.32
C VAL A 104 4.08 7.12 1.12
N ALA A 105 4.11 6.13 1.99
CA ALA A 105 5.26 5.86 2.85
C ALA A 105 6.07 4.65 2.34
N GLN A 106 7.38 4.73 2.53
CA GLN A 106 8.34 3.71 2.12
C GLN A 106 8.57 2.76 3.29
N GLU A 107 7.89 1.61 3.31
CA GLU A 107 7.93 0.63 4.41
C GLU A 107 8.62 -0.67 3.99
N PHE A 108 9.90 -0.55 3.63
CA PHE A 108 10.72 -1.67 3.20
C PHE A 108 12.01 -1.77 4.00
N VAL A 109 12.62 -2.96 3.98
CA VAL A 109 13.92 -3.22 4.61
C VAL A 109 14.99 -3.23 3.53
N PRO A 110 15.84 -2.21 3.39
CA PRO A 110 16.86 -2.21 2.35
C PRO A 110 17.89 -3.32 2.61
N ARG A 111 18.36 -3.98 1.55
CA ARG A 111 19.45 -4.97 1.57
C ARG A 111 20.81 -4.33 1.29
N GLN A 112 20.84 -3.29 0.45
CA GLN A 112 22.08 -2.60 0.09
C GLN A 112 22.79 -2.03 1.32
N ALA A 113 24.12 -1.89 1.28
CA ALA A 113 24.89 -1.32 2.39
C ALA A 113 24.52 0.15 2.65
N ASP A 114 24.35 0.94 1.58
CA ASP A 114 23.89 2.32 1.67
C ASP A 114 22.34 2.37 1.73
N LYS A 115 21.82 2.36 2.95
CA LYS A 115 20.37 2.41 3.22
C LYS A 115 19.72 3.71 2.74
N LEU A 116 20.46 4.83 2.75
CA LEU A 116 19.94 6.13 2.31
C LEU A 116 19.83 6.18 0.79
N ALA A 117 20.75 5.56 0.06
CA ALA A 117 20.62 5.42 -1.39
C ALA A 117 19.36 4.65 -1.77
N SER A 118 19.06 3.54 -1.08
CA SER A 118 17.84 2.77 -1.32
C SER A 118 16.58 3.60 -1.05
N LEU A 119 16.54 4.37 0.04
CA LEU A 119 15.41 5.26 0.32
C LEU A 119 15.25 6.35 -0.75
N ARG A 120 16.35 6.98 -1.20
CA ARG A 120 16.30 7.99 -2.27
C ARG A 120 15.75 7.40 -3.57
N GLN A 121 16.20 6.20 -3.94
CA GLN A 121 15.73 5.50 -5.12
C GLN A 121 14.22 5.21 -5.02
N ALA A 122 13.75 4.72 -3.88
CA ALA A 122 12.34 4.39 -3.66
C ALA A 122 11.45 5.64 -3.76
N VAL A 123 11.89 6.77 -3.19
CA VAL A 123 11.22 8.07 -3.33
C VAL A 123 11.19 8.52 -4.79
N GLN A 124 12.31 8.46 -5.51
CA GLN A 124 12.39 8.86 -6.92
C GLN A 124 11.49 8.02 -7.84
N LEU A 125 11.42 6.71 -7.62
CA LEU A 125 10.53 5.83 -8.38
C LEU A 125 9.05 6.12 -8.14
N CYS A 126 8.72 6.66 -6.97
CA CYS A 126 7.33 6.98 -6.61
C CYS A 126 6.94 8.45 -6.88
N ASP A 127 7.87 9.29 -7.32
CA ASP A 127 7.63 10.70 -7.64
C ASP A 127 7.14 10.84 -9.09
N VAL A 128 5.83 11.02 -9.27
CA VAL A 128 5.12 11.05 -10.57
C VAL A 128 4.19 12.26 -10.72
#